data_AF-A0A7J0C383-F1
#
_entry.id   AF-A0A7J0C383-F1
#
_cell.length_a   1.000
_cell.length_b   1.000
_cell.length_c   1.000
_cell.angle_alpha   90.00
_cell.angle_beta   90.00
_cell.angle_gamma   90.00
#
_symmetry.space_group_name_H-M   'P 1'
#
loop_
_entity.id
_entity.type
_entity.pdbx_description
1 polymer ?
#
loop_
_entity_poly.entity_id
_entity_poly.type
_entity_poly.pdbx_seq_one_letter_code
_entity_poly.pdbx_strand_id
1 'polypeptide(L)'
;MTTILAHTPSSSGYWRSPVRGVRFTAVLGLVLLIGITVLFVTGLLSYAAYNPDLSPVNDKTPGKGLLGFYLFAWPTGPHWLYRLTQGLHVTLGIVLVPVLLAKLWSVVPKLFALPPARSLGHALERISLLLLVGGALFEFVTGLLNIQLEYLFPGSFYPLHFYGAWVFFAAFLTHAALRMPQAVRVLRSGRLSEASPGDPLESPAPSAPTISRRGALAVVGAGSLVLLITSVGRSFDGPLRRLAVLAPHGVDEPGSGPGGFQINKTAAAAGVTTADTGENWWLTVSGPAGNLRLTRRDLMAMDQYSAALPIACVEGWSTSDQRWRGVRLSDLAVLAGYPDGVPGLLVESMQRSGPFRRAALRDNQVRDPSSLLALQVNGEDLTPDHGYPARIIVPAAPGVLNTKWVSRLTFGSL
;
A
#
# COMPACT_ATOMS: atom_id res chain seq x y z
N MET A 1 18.51 -48.94 -0.24
CA MET A 1 18.52 -47.51 -0.66
C MET A 1 17.39 -47.14 -1.62
N THR A 2 16.79 -48.09 -2.35
CA THR A 2 15.74 -47.83 -3.36
C THR A 2 14.36 -47.46 -2.80
N THR A 3 14.02 -47.88 -1.57
CA THR A 3 12.69 -47.66 -0.96
C THR A 3 12.53 -46.28 -0.32
N ILE A 4 13.61 -45.66 0.17
CA ILE A 4 13.56 -44.35 0.85
C ILE A 4 13.32 -43.21 -0.16
N LEU A 5 13.90 -43.31 -1.36
CA LEU A 5 13.74 -42.29 -2.42
C LEU A 5 12.30 -42.21 -2.95
N ALA A 6 11.53 -43.30 -2.89
CA ALA A 6 10.14 -43.37 -3.38
C ALA A 6 9.15 -42.49 -2.60
N HIS A 7 9.54 -42.00 -1.41
CA HIS A 7 8.72 -41.14 -0.56
C HIS A 7 9.27 -39.71 -0.43
N THR A 8 10.21 -39.33 -1.28
CA THR A 8 10.76 -37.97 -1.27
C THR A 8 10.00 -37.04 -2.23
N PRO A 9 9.89 -35.73 -1.93
CA PRO A 9 9.31 -34.73 -2.83
C PRO A 9 9.93 -34.67 -4.23
N SER A 10 11.16 -35.18 -4.39
CA SER A 10 11.87 -35.24 -5.66
C SER A 10 11.44 -36.41 -6.55
N SER A 11 10.68 -37.37 -6.01
CA SER A 11 10.15 -38.51 -6.77
C SER A 11 8.86 -38.13 -7.50
N SER A 12 8.70 -38.62 -8.73
CA SER A 12 7.54 -38.32 -9.58
C SER A 12 6.21 -38.85 -9.00
N GLY A 13 6.26 -39.91 -8.19
CA GLY A 13 5.09 -40.54 -7.55
C GLY A 13 4.69 -39.94 -6.19
N TYR A 14 5.44 -38.99 -5.64
CA TYR A 14 5.11 -38.32 -4.36
C TYR A 14 3.91 -37.39 -4.50
N TRP A 15 3.85 -36.64 -5.60
CA TRP A 15 2.80 -35.66 -5.85
C TRP A 15 1.62 -36.30 -6.59
N ARG A 16 0.62 -36.77 -5.85
CA ARG A 16 -0.49 -37.59 -6.39
C ARG A 16 -1.80 -36.86 -6.71
N SER A 17 -1.88 -35.56 -6.47
CA SER A 17 -3.15 -34.84 -6.68
C SER A 17 -3.54 -34.80 -8.17
N PRO A 18 -4.73 -35.31 -8.56
CA PRO A 18 -5.23 -35.26 -9.94
C PRO A 18 -5.71 -33.86 -10.37
N VAL A 19 -5.77 -32.91 -9.43
CA VAL A 19 -6.26 -31.55 -9.68
C VAL A 19 -5.21 -30.73 -10.45
N ARG A 20 -3.91 -31.00 -10.26
CA ARG A 20 -2.84 -30.28 -10.96
C ARG A 20 -2.92 -30.52 -12.47
N GLY A 21 -2.45 -29.54 -13.22
CA GLY A 21 -2.44 -29.55 -14.68
C GLY A 21 -2.24 -28.15 -15.24
N VAL A 22 -1.70 -28.06 -16.46
CA VAL A 22 -1.39 -26.78 -17.11
C VAL A 22 -2.62 -25.89 -17.22
N ARG A 23 -3.80 -26.45 -17.53
CA ARG A 23 -5.04 -25.64 -17.63
C ARG A 23 -5.42 -24.98 -16.30
N PHE A 24 -5.40 -25.74 -15.21
CA PHE A 24 -5.69 -25.22 -13.87
C PHE A 24 -4.68 -24.12 -13.48
N THR A 25 -3.39 -24.40 -13.69
CA THR A 25 -2.29 -23.48 -13.42
C THR A 25 -2.31 -22.22 -14.31
N ALA A 26 -2.82 -22.32 -15.55
CA ALA A 26 -2.96 -21.20 -16.47
C ALA A 26 -4.10 -20.25 -16.06
N VAL A 27 -5.24 -20.77 -15.58
CA VAL A 27 -6.33 -19.94 -15.04
C VAL A 27 -5.85 -19.10 -13.86
N LEU A 28 -5.20 -19.74 -12.87
CA LEU A 28 -4.61 -19.03 -11.73
C LEU A 28 -3.56 -18.02 -12.18
N GLY A 29 -2.75 -18.38 -13.18
CA GLY A 29 -1.74 -17.49 -13.77
C GLY A 29 -2.33 -16.25 -14.44
N LEU A 30 -3.48 -16.35 -15.10
CA LEU A 30 -4.15 -15.22 -15.74
C LEU A 30 -4.73 -14.25 -14.69
N VAL A 31 -5.35 -14.78 -13.64
CA VAL A 31 -5.85 -13.96 -12.52
C VAL A 31 -4.69 -13.22 -11.85
N LEU A 32 -3.58 -13.91 -11.60
CA LEU A 32 -2.38 -13.30 -11.03
C LEU A 32 -1.74 -12.29 -11.98
N LEU A 33 -1.70 -12.52 -13.29
CA LEU A 33 -1.21 -11.56 -14.28
C LEU A 33 -1.93 -10.22 -14.16
N ILE A 34 -3.25 -10.25 -14.22
CA ILE A 34 -4.06 -9.02 -14.12
C ILE A 34 -3.90 -8.41 -12.73
N GLY A 35 -4.05 -9.23 -11.69
CA GLY A 35 -4.03 -8.76 -10.30
C GLY A 35 -2.71 -8.15 -9.87
N ILE A 36 -1.58 -8.81 -10.14
CA ILE A 36 -0.24 -8.32 -9.79
C ILE A 36 0.14 -7.09 -10.60
N THR A 37 -0.27 -7.00 -11.88
CA THR A 37 -0.05 -5.77 -12.66
C THR A 37 -0.80 -4.59 -12.04
N VAL A 38 -2.05 -4.77 -11.61
CA VAL A 38 -2.79 -3.72 -10.89
C VAL A 38 -2.08 -3.36 -9.58
N LEU A 39 -1.66 -4.35 -8.78
CA LEU A 39 -0.91 -4.11 -7.54
C LEU A 39 0.37 -3.30 -7.77
N PHE A 40 1.14 -3.67 -8.78
CA PHE A 40 2.39 -3.00 -9.11
C PHE A 40 2.11 -1.53 -9.46
N VAL A 41 1.16 -1.28 -10.38
CA VAL A 41 0.79 0.08 -10.79
C VAL A 41 0.26 0.90 -9.61
N THR A 42 -0.64 0.36 -8.79
CA THR A 42 -1.16 1.09 -7.63
C THR A 42 -0.10 1.32 -6.55
N GLY A 43 0.88 0.43 -6.42
CA GLY A 43 2.06 0.61 -5.56
C GLY A 43 2.96 1.74 -6.05
N LEU A 44 3.23 1.82 -7.36
CA LEU A 44 3.95 2.95 -7.96
C LEU A 44 3.20 4.27 -7.74
N LEU A 45 1.88 4.28 -7.94
CA LEU A 45 1.05 5.47 -7.66
C LEU A 45 1.11 5.88 -6.19
N SER A 46 1.04 4.91 -5.27
CA SER A 46 1.18 5.17 -3.83
C SER A 46 2.52 5.81 -3.49
N TYR A 47 3.60 5.30 -4.08
CA TYR A 47 4.94 5.85 -3.93
C TYR A 47 5.07 7.26 -4.53
N ALA A 48 4.52 7.50 -5.72
CA ALA A 48 4.50 8.84 -6.33
C ALA A 48 3.75 9.87 -5.47
N ALA A 49 2.70 9.45 -4.76
CA ALA A 49 1.92 10.32 -3.87
C ALA A 49 2.70 10.86 -2.66
N TYR A 50 3.84 10.25 -2.32
CA TYR A 50 4.76 10.80 -1.32
C TYR A 50 5.52 12.03 -1.86
N ASN A 51 5.52 12.29 -3.16
CA ASN A 51 6.39 13.27 -3.82
C ASN A 51 7.87 13.09 -3.41
N PRO A 52 8.49 11.92 -3.66
CA PRO A 52 9.86 11.64 -3.21
C PRO A 52 10.93 12.55 -3.86
N ASP A 53 10.69 13.06 -5.07
CA ASP A 53 11.62 14.00 -5.74
C ASP A 53 11.44 15.46 -5.31
N LEU A 54 10.51 15.73 -4.38
CA LEU A 54 10.24 17.08 -3.89
C LEU A 54 11.22 17.51 -2.78
N SER A 55 11.50 16.62 -1.83
CA SER A 55 12.37 16.92 -0.69
C SER A 55 12.89 15.63 -0.05
N PRO A 56 14.11 15.61 0.51
CA PRO A 56 14.67 14.44 1.19
C PRO A 56 13.81 13.92 2.36
N VAL A 57 12.94 14.75 2.95
CA VAL A 57 12.05 14.30 4.04
C VAL A 57 10.96 13.34 3.53
N ASN A 58 10.57 13.49 2.27
CA ASN A 58 9.59 12.64 1.59
C ASN A 58 10.23 11.39 0.99
N ASP A 59 11.48 11.48 0.51
CA ASP A 59 12.18 10.35 -0.11
C ASP A 59 12.56 9.27 0.91
N LYS A 60 11.95 8.10 0.79
CA LYS A 60 12.30 6.92 1.61
C LYS A 60 13.28 5.98 0.91
N THR A 61 13.68 6.28 -0.32
CA THR A 61 14.57 5.48 -1.17
C THR A 61 15.52 6.36 -1.98
N PRO A 62 16.45 7.09 -1.32
CA PRO A 62 17.34 8.05 -2.00
C PRO A 62 18.22 7.41 -3.09
N GLY A 63 18.48 6.11 -3.02
CA GLY A 63 19.25 5.35 -4.02
C GLY A 63 18.48 4.87 -5.25
N LYS A 64 17.22 5.31 -5.45
CA LYS A 64 16.32 4.74 -6.49
C LYS A 64 16.82 4.88 -7.92
N GLY A 65 17.65 5.90 -8.20
CA GLY A 65 18.23 6.13 -9.53
C GLY A 65 17.18 6.16 -10.63
N LEU A 66 17.39 5.38 -11.69
CA LEU A 66 16.49 5.30 -12.85
C LEU A 66 15.09 4.77 -12.51
N LEU A 67 14.90 4.10 -11.37
CA LEU A 67 13.59 3.60 -10.96
C LEU A 67 12.62 4.72 -10.57
N GLY A 68 13.06 5.98 -10.52
CA GLY A 68 12.20 7.15 -10.34
C GLY A 68 11.59 7.73 -11.62
N PHE A 69 11.81 7.13 -12.80
CA PHE A 69 11.41 7.71 -14.10
C PHE A 69 9.92 8.05 -14.25
N TYR A 70 9.06 7.41 -13.45
CA TYR A 70 7.61 7.57 -13.51
C TYR A 70 7.09 8.64 -12.53
N LEU A 71 7.95 9.31 -11.76
CA LEU A 71 7.53 10.25 -10.73
C LEU A 71 7.01 11.54 -11.37
N PHE A 72 5.91 12.05 -10.81
CA PHE A 72 5.23 13.24 -11.28
C PHE A 72 4.69 14.05 -10.10
N ALA A 73 4.27 15.28 -10.36
CA ALA A 73 3.57 16.10 -9.38
C ALA A 73 2.22 15.47 -9.05
N TRP A 74 2.11 14.86 -7.86
CA TRP A 74 0.89 14.19 -7.46
C TRP A 74 -0.30 15.18 -7.44
N PRO A 75 -1.45 14.85 -8.07
CA PRO A 75 -2.60 15.74 -8.15
C PRO A 75 -3.35 15.83 -6.83
N THR A 76 -4.08 16.92 -6.64
CA THR A 76 -4.96 17.13 -5.49
C THR A 76 -6.40 16.65 -5.73
N GLY A 77 -6.76 16.38 -6.99
CA GLY A 77 -8.10 16.01 -7.43
C GLY A 77 -8.15 14.71 -8.24
N PRO A 78 -9.24 13.93 -8.15
CA PRO A 78 -10.32 14.07 -7.17
C PRO A 78 -9.81 13.77 -5.75
N HIS A 79 -10.43 14.37 -4.71
CA HIS A 79 -9.89 14.32 -3.34
C HIS A 79 -9.81 12.90 -2.74
N TRP A 80 -10.59 11.96 -3.28
CA TRP A 80 -10.60 10.55 -2.90
C TRP A 80 -9.58 9.69 -3.67
N LEU A 81 -8.79 10.27 -4.58
CA LEU A 81 -7.89 9.53 -5.47
C LEU A 81 -6.97 8.57 -4.71
N TYR A 82 -6.23 9.06 -3.72
CA TYR A 82 -5.30 8.23 -2.96
C TYR A 82 -6.02 7.15 -2.14
N ARG A 83 -7.22 7.46 -1.59
CA ARG A 83 -8.08 6.47 -0.93
C ARG A 83 -8.38 5.31 -1.87
N LEU A 84 -8.76 5.60 -3.12
CA LEU A 84 -9.06 4.58 -4.12
C LEU A 84 -7.82 3.75 -4.47
N THR A 85 -6.71 4.40 -4.85
CA THR A 85 -5.52 3.69 -5.32
C THR A 85 -4.90 2.84 -4.21
N GLN A 86 -4.84 3.38 -2.99
CA GLN A 86 -4.28 2.67 -1.84
C GLN A 86 -5.21 1.55 -1.34
N GLY A 87 -6.52 1.82 -1.27
CA GLY A 87 -7.51 0.82 -0.92
C GLY A 87 -7.52 -0.35 -1.91
N LEU A 88 -7.41 -0.07 -3.22
CA LEU A 88 -7.29 -1.08 -4.26
C LEU A 88 -5.99 -1.89 -4.10
N HIS A 89 -4.85 -1.23 -3.89
CA HIS A 89 -3.56 -1.92 -3.69
C HIS A 89 -3.63 -2.93 -2.54
N VAL A 90 -4.05 -2.48 -1.35
CA VAL A 90 -4.05 -3.33 -0.17
C VAL A 90 -5.13 -4.42 -0.25
N THR A 91 -6.36 -4.07 -0.64
CA THR A 91 -7.46 -5.03 -0.73
C THR A 91 -7.16 -6.12 -1.76
N LEU A 92 -6.66 -5.75 -2.94
CA LEU A 92 -6.30 -6.71 -3.97
C LEU A 92 -5.14 -7.61 -3.53
N GLY A 93 -4.17 -7.08 -2.77
CA GLY A 93 -3.06 -7.85 -2.22
C GLY A 93 -3.55 -8.97 -1.33
N ILE A 94 -4.49 -8.67 -0.43
CA ILE A 94 -5.14 -9.64 0.45
C ILE A 94 -5.94 -10.66 -0.38
N VAL A 95 -6.78 -10.20 -1.31
CA VAL A 95 -7.68 -11.05 -2.13
C VAL A 95 -6.90 -12.05 -3.00
N LEU A 96 -5.70 -11.70 -3.44
CA LEU A 96 -4.87 -12.58 -4.28
C LEU A 96 -4.10 -13.64 -3.49
N VAL A 97 -4.05 -13.60 -2.15
CA VAL A 97 -3.33 -14.59 -1.34
C VAL A 97 -3.77 -16.04 -1.65
N PRO A 98 -5.07 -16.40 -1.66
CA PRO A 98 -5.49 -17.76 -1.99
C PRO A 98 -5.11 -18.18 -3.41
N VAL A 99 -5.19 -17.24 -4.37
CA VAL A 99 -4.81 -17.48 -5.78
C VAL A 99 -3.32 -17.74 -5.90
N LEU A 100 -2.49 -16.95 -5.21
CA LEU A 100 -1.04 -17.11 -5.17
C LEU A 100 -0.66 -18.47 -4.55
N LEU A 101 -1.23 -18.81 -3.39
CA LEU A 101 -0.98 -20.09 -2.72
C LEU A 101 -1.39 -21.27 -3.59
N ALA A 102 -2.55 -21.21 -4.25
CA ALA A 102 -3.00 -22.24 -5.18
C ALA A 102 -2.07 -22.35 -6.40
N LYS A 103 -1.57 -21.21 -6.92
CA LYS A 103 -0.62 -21.19 -8.02
C LYS A 103 0.69 -21.86 -7.62
N LEU A 104 1.27 -21.49 -6.48
CA LEU A 104 2.49 -22.09 -5.94
C LEU A 104 2.33 -23.59 -5.70
N TRP A 105 1.21 -23.99 -5.09
CA TRP A 105 0.87 -25.41 -4.88
C TRP A 105 0.73 -26.19 -6.20
N SER A 106 0.21 -25.55 -7.25
CA SER A 106 0.04 -26.21 -8.55
C SER A 106 1.36 -26.49 -9.26
N VAL A 107 2.42 -25.72 -8.95
CA VAL A 107 3.74 -25.84 -9.58
C VAL A 107 4.83 -26.38 -8.65
N VAL A 108 4.51 -26.64 -7.36
CA VAL A 108 5.48 -27.12 -6.37
C VAL A 108 6.30 -28.34 -6.81
N PRO A 109 5.78 -29.33 -7.57
CA PRO A 109 6.59 -30.47 -8.00
C PRO A 109 7.82 -30.05 -8.84
N LYS A 110 7.70 -28.93 -9.59
CA LYS A 110 8.80 -28.41 -10.41
C LYS A 110 9.96 -27.88 -9.59
N LEU A 111 9.72 -27.44 -8.34
CA LEU A 111 10.78 -26.97 -7.45
C LEU A 111 11.68 -28.12 -6.97
N PHE A 112 11.10 -29.32 -6.83
CA PHE A 112 11.81 -30.52 -6.35
C PHE A 112 12.33 -31.42 -7.46
N ALA A 113 12.10 -31.10 -8.73
CA ALA A 113 12.56 -31.93 -9.85
C ALA A 113 14.09 -32.05 -9.89
N LEU A 114 14.61 -33.26 -10.16
CA LEU A 114 16.03 -33.56 -10.32
C LEU A 114 16.39 -33.92 -11.79
N PRO A 115 17.64 -33.68 -12.22
CA PRO A 115 18.69 -32.93 -11.53
C PRO A 115 18.33 -31.42 -11.45
N PRO A 116 18.88 -30.68 -10.47
CA PRO A 116 18.53 -29.27 -10.26
C PRO A 116 18.92 -28.39 -11.45
N ALA A 117 20.03 -28.70 -12.13
CA ALA A 117 20.43 -28.07 -13.38
C ALA A 117 20.77 -29.14 -14.42
N ARG A 118 20.18 -29.03 -15.60
CA ARG A 118 20.47 -29.91 -16.76
C ARG A 118 21.41 -29.23 -17.77
N SER A 119 21.47 -27.90 -17.73
CA SER A 119 22.28 -27.04 -18.58
C SER A 119 22.38 -25.64 -17.95
N LEU A 120 23.26 -24.79 -18.46
CA LEU A 120 23.36 -23.38 -18.03
C LEU A 120 22.03 -22.64 -18.24
N GLY A 121 21.38 -22.84 -19.39
CA GLY A 121 20.06 -22.25 -19.65
C GLY A 121 18.98 -22.72 -18.66
N HIS A 122 18.98 -24.01 -18.31
CA HIS A 122 18.06 -24.55 -17.30
C HIS A 122 18.38 -24.00 -15.89
N ALA A 123 19.65 -23.78 -15.56
CA ALA A 123 20.04 -23.15 -14.30
C ALA A 123 19.56 -21.69 -14.22
N LEU A 124 19.71 -20.92 -15.30
CA LEU A 124 19.19 -19.55 -15.40
C LEU A 124 17.66 -19.50 -15.29
N GLU A 125 16.96 -20.43 -15.93
CA GLU A 125 15.50 -20.57 -15.79
C GLU A 125 15.10 -20.82 -14.34
N ARG A 126 15.83 -21.67 -13.62
CA ARG A 126 15.59 -21.93 -12.19
C ARG A 126 15.89 -20.75 -11.29
N ILE A 127 16.95 -20.00 -11.55
CA ILE A 127 17.26 -18.77 -10.81
C ILE A 127 16.14 -17.74 -11.01
N SER A 128 15.67 -17.57 -12.25
CA SER A 128 14.51 -16.71 -12.55
C SER A 128 13.25 -17.16 -11.79
N LEU A 129 12.99 -18.47 -11.69
CA LEU A 129 11.90 -19.01 -10.89
C LEU A 129 12.07 -18.76 -9.39
N LEU A 130 13.29 -18.84 -8.86
CA LEU A 130 13.57 -18.53 -7.47
C LEU A 130 13.30 -17.05 -7.17
N LEU A 131 13.74 -16.13 -8.04
CA LEU A 131 13.44 -14.71 -7.92
C LEU A 131 11.94 -14.42 -8.02
N LEU A 132 11.23 -15.13 -8.89
CA LEU A 132 9.78 -15.01 -9.03
C LEU A 132 9.04 -15.47 -7.77
N VAL A 133 9.35 -16.67 -7.27
CA VAL A 133 8.67 -17.26 -6.10
C VAL A 133 9.08 -16.53 -4.82
N GLY A 134 10.38 -16.32 -4.64
CA GLY A 134 10.94 -15.57 -3.51
C GLY A 134 10.42 -14.14 -3.49
N GLY A 135 10.42 -13.46 -4.63
CA GLY A 135 9.85 -12.11 -4.77
C GLY A 135 8.35 -12.07 -4.47
N ALA A 136 7.55 -13.00 -5.01
CA ALA A 136 6.12 -13.05 -4.72
C ALA A 136 5.84 -13.25 -3.22
N LEU A 137 6.54 -14.19 -2.58
CA LEU A 137 6.40 -14.44 -1.14
C LEU A 137 6.86 -13.23 -0.32
N PHE A 138 7.99 -12.64 -0.68
CA PHE A 138 8.53 -11.46 -0.01
C PHE A 138 7.57 -10.27 -0.09
N GLU A 139 7.08 -9.91 -1.27
CA GLU A 139 6.16 -8.79 -1.47
C GLU A 139 4.84 -8.98 -0.73
N PHE A 140 4.22 -10.16 -0.84
CA PHE A 140 2.96 -10.42 -0.16
C PHE A 140 3.13 -10.47 1.36
N VAL A 141 4.19 -11.11 1.88
CA VAL A 141 4.43 -11.17 3.33
C VAL A 141 4.77 -9.80 3.89
N THR A 142 5.69 -9.05 3.28
CA THR A 142 6.05 -7.70 3.76
C THR A 142 4.86 -6.75 3.68
N GLY A 143 4.04 -6.82 2.62
CA GLY A 143 2.80 -6.07 2.50
C GLY A 143 1.79 -6.42 3.61
N LEU A 144 1.54 -7.71 3.86
CA LEU A 144 0.63 -8.17 4.92
C LEU A 144 1.10 -7.79 6.33
N LEU A 145 2.41 -7.90 6.61
CA LEU A 145 2.98 -7.49 7.90
C LEU A 145 2.86 -5.98 8.10
N ASN A 146 3.12 -5.19 7.06
CA ASN A 146 3.02 -3.73 7.15
C ASN A 146 1.59 -3.27 7.48
N ILE A 147 0.57 -3.91 6.89
CA ILE A 147 -0.82 -3.55 7.21
C ILE A 147 -1.26 -4.01 8.60
N GLN A 148 -0.56 -4.96 9.22
CA GLN A 148 -0.80 -5.49 10.57
C GLN A 148 -0.04 -4.75 11.67
N LEU A 149 0.71 -3.68 11.35
CA LEU A 149 1.58 -2.93 12.27
C LEU A 149 2.69 -3.78 12.93
N GLU A 150 2.94 -4.98 12.41
CA GLU A 150 3.98 -5.88 12.87
C GLU A 150 5.26 -5.66 12.07
N TYR A 151 6.10 -4.72 12.52
CA TYR A 151 7.45 -4.52 11.96
C TYR A 151 8.42 -5.57 12.51
N LEU A 152 8.21 -6.83 12.14
CA LEU A 152 9.03 -7.97 12.59
C LEU A 152 10.35 -8.13 11.81
N PHE A 153 10.54 -7.41 10.70
CA PHE A 153 11.72 -7.55 9.86
C PHE A 153 12.78 -6.47 10.12
N PRO A 154 14.08 -6.81 10.02
CA PRO A 154 15.15 -5.83 10.14
C PRO A 154 15.13 -4.88 8.94
N GLY A 155 15.15 -3.57 9.20
CA GLY A 155 15.18 -2.54 8.17
C GLY A 155 13.84 -1.83 7.96
N SER A 156 13.83 -0.87 7.03
CA SER A 156 12.65 -0.06 6.72
C SER A 156 11.79 -0.74 5.67
N PHE A 157 10.47 -0.83 5.91
CA PHE A 157 9.49 -1.34 4.95
C PHE A 157 9.65 -0.70 3.58
N TYR A 158 9.83 0.62 3.55
CA TYR A 158 9.79 1.41 2.31
C TYR A 158 10.86 1.01 1.28
N PRO A 159 12.18 1.01 1.59
CA PRO A 159 13.18 0.47 0.68
C PRO A 159 12.97 -0.99 0.31
N LEU A 160 12.69 -1.83 1.31
CA LEU A 160 12.59 -3.27 1.11
C LEU A 160 11.48 -3.63 0.12
N HIS A 161 10.28 -3.10 0.36
CA HIS A 161 9.12 -3.33 -0.49
C HIS A 161 9.27 -2.64 -1.86
N PHE A 162 9.85 -1.43 -1.93
CA PHE A 162 10.05 -0.74 -3.21
C PHE A 162 11.00 -1.50 -4.15
N TYR A 163 12.21 -1.84 -3.68
CA TYR A 163 13.20 -2.54 -4.52
C TYR A 163 12.79 -3.99 -4.77
N GLY A 164 12.21 -4.65 -3.76
CA GLY A 164 11.65 -5.99 -3.89
C GLY A 164 10.57 -6.04 -4.98
N ALA A 165 9.67 -5.06 -5.03
CA ALA A 165 8.63 -4.97 -6.04
C ALA A 165 9.18 -4.87 -7.46
N TRP A 166 10.24 -4.08 -7.68
CA TRP A 166 10.89 -4.00 -9.00
C TRP A 166 11.57 -5.32 -9.41
N VAL A 167 12.30 -5.96 -8.50
CA VAL A 167 12.95 -7.25 -8.76
C VAL A 167 11.89 -8.32 -9.07
N PHE A 168 10.85 -8.38 -8.23
CA PHE A 168 9.73 -9.29 -8.41
C PHE A 168 9.00 -9.05 -9.72
N PHE A 169 8.62 -7.82 -10.02
CA PHE A 169 7.83 -7.49 -11.20
C PHE A 169 8.60 -7.73 -12.51
N ALA A 170 9.91 -7.48 -12.53
CA ALA A 170 10.76 -7.83 -13.67
C ALA A 170 10.80 -9.35 -13.93
N ALA A 171 10.96 -10.16 -12.86
CA ALA A 171 10.89 -11.61 -12.95
C ALA A 171 9.49 -12.09 -13.37
N PHE A 172 8.45 -11.45 -12.84
CA PHE A 172 7.05 -11.73 -13.15
C PHE A 172 6.71 -11.48 -14.61
N LEU A 173 7.08 -10.32 -15.15
CA LEU A 173 6.84 -9.97 -16.54
C LEU A 173 7.59 -10.90 -17.50
N THR A 174 8.85 -11.21 -17.18
CA THR A 174 9.65 -12.18 -17.94
C THR A 174 8.98 -13.55 -17.96
N HIS A 175 8.54 -14.04 -16.79
CA HIS A 175 7.82 -15.30 -16.70
C HIS A 175 6.49 -15.29 -17.47
N ALA A 176 5.71 -14.22 -17.32
CA ALA A 176 4.44 -14.06 -18.00
C ALA A 176 4.62 -14.07 -19.52
N ALA A 177 5.59 -13.32 -20.06
CA ALA A 177 5.89 -13.26 -21.48
C ALA A 177 6.28 -14.66 -22.04
N LEU A 178 7.16 -15.38 -21.34
CA LEU A 178 7.61 -16.72 -21.76
C LEU A 178 6.49 -17.78 -21.70
N ARG A 179 5.54 -17.65 -20.77
CA ARG A 179 4.46 -18.64 -20.57
C ARG A 179 3.15 -18.27 -21.27
N MET A 180 2.99 -17.03 -21.73
CA MET A 180 1.77 -16.53 -22.36
C MET A 180 1.32 -17.39 -23.56
N PRO A 181 2.17 -17.74 -24.53
CA PRO A 181 1.71 -18.50 -25.70
C PRO A 181 1.13 -19.86 -25.33
N GLN A 182 1.75 -20.55 -24.37
CA GLN A 182 1.27 -21.84 -23.86
C GLN A 182 -0.05 -21.68 -23.09
N ALA A 183 -0.13 -20.66 -22.22
CA ALA A 183 -1.34 -20.38 -21.45
C ALA A 183 -2.53 -20.08 -22.37
N VAL A 184 -2.36 -19.20 -23.37
CA VAL A 184 -3.41 -18.85 -24.34
C VAL A 184 -3.85 -20.08 -25.14
N ARG A 185 -2.91 -20.92 -25.60
CA ARG A 185 -3.23 -22.14 -26.34
C ARG A 185 -4.10 -23.07 -25.51
N VAL A 186 -3.68 -23.40 -24.30
CA VAL A 186 -4.39 -24.34 -23.41
C VAL A 186 -5.75 -23.79 -22.98
N LEU A 187 -5.87 -22.48 -22.76
CA LEU A 187 -7.15 -21.85 -22.41
C LEU A 187 -8.15 -21.83 -23.59
N ARG A 188 -7.66 -21.68 -24.83
CA ARG A 188 -8.50 -21.65 -26.04
C ARG A 188 -8.89 -23.04 -26.53
N SER A 189 -7.93 -23.96 -26.66
CA SER A 189 -8.14 -25.26 -27.31
C SER A 189 -8.42 -26.40 -26.32
N GLY A 190 -8.13 -26.20 -25.02
CA GLY A 190 -8.19 -27.25 -24.01
C GLY A 190 -7.12 -28.34 -24.17
N ARG A 191 -6.22 -28.24 -25.15
CA ARG A 191 -5.17 -29.24 -25.45
C ARG A 191 -3.78 -28.64 -25.27
N LEU A 192 -2.86 -29.45 -24.73
CA LEU A 192 -1.43 -29.24 -24.92
C LEU A 192 -1.07 -29.62 -26.36
N SER A 193 0.01 -29.05 -26.92
CA SER A 193 0.43 -29.29 -28.31
C SER A 193 0.36 -30.78 -28.68
N GLU A 194 -0.05 -31.14 -29.90
CA GLU A 194 -0.09 -32.56 -30.36
C GLU A 194 1.28 -33.26 -30.28
N ALA A 195 2.36 -32.47 -30.29
CA ALA A 195 3.74 -32.92 -30.13
C ALA A 195 4.25 -32.95 -28.66
N SER A 196 3.42 -32.70 -27.64
CA SER A 196 3.86 -32.71 -26.23
C SER A 196 3.55 -34.03 -25.52
N PRO A 197 4.52 -34.64 -24.82
CA PRO A 197 4.32 -35.84 -24.03
C PRO A 197 3.55 -35.50 -22.75
N GLY A 198 2.22 -35.65 -22.78
CA GLY A 198 1.35 -35.48 -21.61
C GLY A 198 1.35 -34.09 -20.96
N ASP A 199 0.53 -33.91 -19.93
CA ASP A 199 0.54 -32.69 -19.12
C ASP A 199 1.70 -32.75 -18.10
N PRO A 200 2.71 -31.85 -18.18
CA PRO A 200 3.88 -31.90 -17.32
C PRO A 200 3.60 -31.57 -15.85
N LEU A 201 2.39 -31.13 -15.52
CA LEU A 201 1.94 -30.86 -14.17
C LEU A 201 0.95 -31.92 -13.65
N GLU A 202 0.49 -32.83 -14.51
CA GLU A 202 -0.30 -33.97 -14.06
C GLU A 202 0.58 -34.99 -13.34
N SER A 203 -0.02 -35.66 -12.36
CA SER A 203 0.65 -36.76 -11.67
C SER A 203 0.73 -37.97 -12.59
N PRO A 204 1.88 -38.66 -12.69
CA PRO A 204 1.97 -39.93 -13.41
C PRO A 204 1.24 -41.08 -12.70
N ALA A 205 0.92 -40.92 -11.41
CA ALA A 205 0.21 -41.90 -10.60
C ALA A 205 -0.82 -41.17 -9.70
N PRO A 206 -1.90 -40.62 -10.30
CA PRO A 206 -2.88 -39.82 -9.56
C PRO A 206 -3.65 -40.67 -8.55
N SER A 207 -3.91 -40.12 -7.37
CA SER A 207 -4.89 -40.69 -6.44
C SER A 207 -6.31 -40.49 -6.96
N ALA A 208 -7.29 -41.19 -6.37
CA ALA A 208 -8.69 -40.89 -6.58
C ALA A 208 -8.96 -39.38 -6.31
N PRO A 209 -9.70 -38.68 -7.18
CA PRO A 209 -9.97 -37.26 -7.01
C PRO A 209 -10.93 -37.05 -5.83
N THR A 210 -10.48 -36.28 -4.84
CA THR A 210 -11.35 -35.81 -3.73
C THR A 210 -12.16 -34.57 -4.12
N ILE A 211 -11.68 -33.81 -5.11
CA ILE A 211 -12.36 -32.62 -5.65
C ILE A 211 -12.07 -32.49 -7.15
N SER A 212 -13.02 -31.92 -7.89
CA SER A 212 -12.80 -31.58 -9.31
C SER A 212 -11.94 -30.32 -9.45
N ARG A 213 -11.31 -30.12 -10.62
CA ARG A 213 -10.58 -28.86 -10.93
C ARG A 213 -11.47 -27.62 -10.81
N ARG A 214 -12.74 -27.72 -11.21
CA ARG A 214 -13.73 -26.66 -11.02
C ARG A 214 -14.03 -26.42 -9.55
N GLY A 215 -14.18 -27.48 -8.76
CA GLY A 215 -14.34 -27.38 -7.31
C GLY A 215 -13.14 -26.71 -6.64
N ALA A 216 -11.92 -27.07 -7.03
CA ALA A 216 -10.71 -26.43 -6.50
C ALA A 216 -10.65 -24.93 -6.84
N LEU A 217 -10.99 -24.54 -8.08
CA LEU A 217 -11.10 -23.13 -8.45
C LEU A 217 -12.20 -22.41 -7.64
N ALA A 218 -13.33 -23.08 -7.38
CA ALA A 218 -14.40 -22.53 -6.56
C ALA A 218 -13.95 -22.32 -5.11
N VAL A 219 -13.16 -23.24 -4.52
CA VAL A 219 -12.59 -23.07 -3.17
C VAL A 219 -11.62 -21.89 -3.13
N VAL A 220 -10.75 -21.75 -4.14
CA VAL A 220 -9.84 -20.60 -4.24
C VAL A 220 -10.63 -19.30 -4.37
N GLY A 221 -11.61 -19.26 -5.28
CA GLY A 221 -12.47 -18.10 -5.48
C GLY A 221 -13.29 -17.74 -4.23
N ALA A 222 -13.82 -18.73 -3.52
CA ALA A 222 -14.53 -18.54 -2.26
C ALA A 222 -13.62 -17.98 -1.17
N GLY A 223 -12.40 -18.51 -1.04
CA GLY A 223 -11.40 -17.97 -0.11
C GLY A 223 -11.06 -16.50 -0.42
N SER A 224 -10.82 -16.18 -1.70
CA SER A 224 -10.61 -14.80 -2.15
C SER A 224 -11.82 -13.91 -1.89
N LEU A 225 -13.05 -14.41 -2.08
CA LEU A 225 -14.28 -13.66 -1.82
C LEU A 225 -14.48 -13.40 -0.32
N VAL A 226 -14.23 -14.39 0.55
CA VAL A 226 -14.26 -14.21 2.00
C VAL A 226 -13.27 -13.13 2.42
N LEU A 227 -12.04 -13.19 1.92
CA LEU A 227 -11.03 -12.16 2.19
C LEU A 227 -11.44 -10.78 1.68
N LEU A 228 -12.08 -10.69 0.49
CA LEU A 228 -12.62 -9.44 -0.03
C LEU A 228 -13.69 -8.87 0.92
N ILE A 229 -14.71 -9.68 1.26
CA ILE A 229 -15.82 -9.25 2.13
C ILE A 229 -15.29 -8.80 3.49
N THR A 230 -14.32 -9.52 4.03
CA THR A 230 -13.75 -9.27 5.37
C THR A 230 -12.69 -8.18 5.41
N SER A 231 -12.36 -7.54 4.27
CA SER A 231 -11.31 -6.53 4.18
C SER A 231 -11.74 -5.25 3.47
N VAL A 232 -12.62 -5.32 2.46
CA VAL A 232 -12.99 -4.17 1.61
C VAL A 232 -13.60 -3.00 2.41
N GLY A 233 -14.30 -3.32 3.50
CA GLY A 233 -14.91 -2.34 4.39
C GLY A 233 -13.90 -1.39 5.04
N ARG A 234 -12.61 -1.71 5.07
CA ARG A 234 -11.58 -0.86 5.69
C ARG A 234 -11.35 0.46 4.95
N SER A 235 -11.71 0.53 3.66
CA SER A 235 -11.43 1.69 2.80
C SER A 235 -12.62 2.66 2.72
N PHE A 236 -13.71 2.39 3.41
CA PHE A 236 -14.90 3.24 3.42
C PHE A 236 -15.54 3.19 4.81
N ASP A 237 -16.11 4.29 5.30
CA ASP A 237 -17.01 4.19 6.46
C ASP A 237 -18.42 3.79 5.98
N GLY A 238 -19.21 3.19 6.87
CA GLY A 238 -20.55 2.70 6.58
C GLY A 238 -20.75 1.22 6.92
N PRO A 239 -21.88 0.59 6.50
CA PRO A 239 -22.23 -0.77 6.91
C PRO A 239 -21.19 -1.83 6.55
N LEU A 240 -20.47 -1.62 5.44
CA LEU A 240 -19.41 -2.53 5.00
C LEU A 240 -18.21 -2.54 5.96
N ARG A 241 -17.96 -1.48 6.73
CA ARG A 241 -16.89 -1.42 7.73
C ARG A 241 -17.04 -2.54 8.77
N ARG A 242 -18.27 -2.84 9.18
CA ARG A 242 -18.58 -3.93 10.15
C ARG A 242 -18.14 -5.30 9.67
N LEU A 243 -17.96 -5.48 8.35
CA LEU A 243 -17.47 -6.72 7.78
C LEU A 243 -15.95 -6.81 7.84
N ALA A 244 -15.23 -5.70 8.04
CA ALA A 244 -13.76 -5.60 8.02
C ALA A 244 -13.07 -6.23 9.26
N VAL A 245 -13.59 -7.33 9.78
CA VAL A 245 -13.18 -7.97 11.04
C VAL A 245 -11.73 -8.48 11.06
N LEU A 246 -11.13 -8.69 9.88
CA LEU A 246 -9.72 -9.11 9.76
C LEU A 246 -8.77 -7.93 9.48
N ALA A 247 -9.30 -6.73 9.25
CA ALA A 247 -8.50 -5.55 8.97
C ALA A 247 -8.20 -4.80 10.28
N PRO A 248 -6.94 -4.39 10.50
CA PRO A 248 -6.62 -3.41 11.53
C PRO A 248 -7.40 -2.13 11.28
N HIS A 249 -7.91 -1.54 12.36
CA HIS A 249 -8.85 -0.42 12.33
C HIS A 249 -10.20 -0.75 11.64
N GLY A 250 -10.55 -2.02 11.44
CA GLY A 250 -11.77 -2.47 10.77
C GLY A 250 -13.03 -2.51 11.62
N VAL A 251 -12.91 -2.54 12.95
CA VAL A 251 -14.05 -2.47 13.89
C VAL A 251 -14.29 -1.03 14.38
N ASP A 252 -15.51 -0.79 14.88
CA ASP A 252 -16.20 0.50 15.04
C ASP A 252 -15.35 1.73 15.48
N GLU A 253 -15.80 2.90 15.01
CA GLU A 253 -15.24 4.21 15.32
C GLU A 253 -15.20 4.48 16.83
N PRO A 254 -14.10 5.00 17.40
CA PRO A 254 -14.05 5.38 18.81
C PRO A 254 -14.89 6.65 19.06
N GLY A 255 -16.21 6.49 19.23
CA GLY A 255 -17.11 7.54 19.72
C GLY A 255 -17.76 8.44 18.65
N SER A 256 -18.23 9.62 19.06
CA SER A 256 -18.84 10.64 18.21
C SER A 256 -17.98 11.92 18.15
N GLY A 257 -18.31 12.84 17.25
CA GLY A 257 -17.66 14.16 17.19
C GLY A 257 -16.20 14.08 16.71
N PRO A 258 -15.24 14.77 17.37
CA PRO A 258 -13.87 14.90 16.91
C PRO A 258 -13.03 13.65 17.19
N GLY A 259 -13.55 12.69 17.96
CA GLY A 259 -12.95 11.38 18.20
C GLY A 259 -13.48 10.27 17.29
N GLY A 260 -14.57 10.51 16.56
CA GLY A 260 -15.35 9.49 15.87
C GLY A 260 -14.74 8.89 14.60
N PHE A 261 -13.42 8.85 14.46
CA PHE A 261 -12.77 8.13 13.37
C PHE A 261 -11.38 7.64 13.80
N GLN A 262 -10.75 6.82 12.96
CA GLN A 262 -9.61 6.02 13.40
C GLN A 262 -8.32 6.84 13.55
N ILE A 263 -7.58 6.52 14.60
CA ILE A 263 -6.31 7.14 14.96
C ILE A 263 -5.17 6.21 14.53
N ASN A 264 -4.29 6.66 13.63
CA ASN A 264 -3.07 5.92 13.26
C ASN A 264 -2.07 5.85 14.43
N LYS A 265 -1.81 7.01 15.06
CA LYS A 265 -0.80 7.18 16.12
C LYS A 265 -1.32 8.14 17.17
N THR A 266 -1.28 7.76 18.44
CA THR A 266 -1.72 8.64 19.55
C THR A 266 -0.68 9.70 19.89
N ALA A 267 -1.09 10.79 20.54
CA ALA A 267 -0.22 11.84 21.05
C ALA A 267 0.79 11.28 22.06
N ALA A 268 0.33 10.38 22.93
CA ALA A 268 1.18 9.66 23.88
C ALA A 268 2.29 8.86 23.17
N ALA A 269 1.94 8.08 22.13
CA ALA A 269 2.92 7.32 21.35
C ALA A 269 3.88 8.23 20.55
N ALA A 270 3.49 9.47 20.26
CA ALA A 270 4.32 10.48 19.61
C ALA A 270 5.19 11.29 20.60
N GLY A 271 5.00 11.12 21.91
CA GLY A 271 5.66 11.91 22.95
C GLY A 271 5.21 13.38 22.99
N VAL A 272 3.98 13.65 22.54
CA VAL A 272 3.35 14.97 22.58
C VAL A 272 2.45 15.04 23.81
N THR A 273 2.69 16.04 24.66
CA THR A 273 1.99 16.21 25.94
C THR A 273 1.03 17.39 25.91
N THR A 274 0.19 17.52 26.93
CA THR A 274 -0.66 18.70 27.13
C THR A 274 0.15 19.97 27.36
N ALA A 275 1.35 19.87 27.93
CA ALA A 275 2.26 21.01 28.09
C ALA A 275 2.77 21.53 26.74
N ASP A 276 2.96 20.64 25.74
CA ASP A 276 3.40 21.00 24.40
C ASP A 276 2.29 21.67 23.57
N THR A 277 1.03 21.39 23.91
CA THR A 277 -0.16 21.76 23.11
C THR A 277 -1.07 22.77 23.81
N GLY A 278 -0.74 23.17 25.03
CA GLY A 278 -1.50 24.10 25.86
C GLY A 278 -1.31 25.57 25.48
N GLU A 279 -1.47 26.48 26.44
CA GLU A 279 -1.45 27.94 26.21
C GLU A 279 -0.12 28.47 25.66
N ASN A 280 0.98 27.76 25.92
CA ASN A 280 2.31 28.11 25.44
C ASN A 280 2.58 27.64 24.00
N TRP A 281 1.62 27.01 23.34
CA TRP A 281 1.80 26.61 21.94
C TRP A 281 1.66 27.82 21.00
N TRP A 282 2.52 27.89 20.00
CA TRP A 282 2.36 28.76 18.84
C TRP A 282 2.78 28.04 17.56
N LEU A 283 2.17 28.44 16.46
CA LEU A 283 2.64 28.12 15.12
C LEU A 283 3.73 29.11 14.71
N THR A 284 4.86 28.61 14.22
CA THR A 284 5.83 29.45 13.52
C THR A 284 5.63 29.36 12.01
N VAL A 285 5.35 30.48 11.37
CA VAL A 285 5.24 30.59 9.90
C VAL A 285 6.48 31.31 9.39
N SER A 286 7.24 30.64 8.52
CA SER A 286 8.53 31.10 8.02
C SER A 286 8.50 31.27 6.50
N GLY A 287 9.04 32.40 6.02
CA GLY A 287 9.21 32.70 4.59
C GLY A 287 10.01 34.00 4.38
N PRO A 288 9.97 34.60 3.18
CA PRO A 288 10.65 35.87 2.88
C PRO A 288 10.26 37.03 3.80
N ALA A 289 9.04 37.03 4.36
CA ALA A 289 8.59 38.03 5.34
C ALA A 289 9.21 37.83 6.75
N GLY A 290 10.04 36.81 6.95
CA GLY A 290 10.65 36.44 8.23
C GLY A 290 9.89 35.34 8.96
N ASN A 291 10.03 35.32 10.29
CA ASN A 291 9.36 34.35 11.16
C ASN A 291 8.21 35.01 11.91
N LEU A 292 6.98 34.63 11.57
CA LEU A 292 5.78 35.02 12.28
C LEU A 292 5.41 33.96 13.32
N ARG A 293 5.01 34.37 14.52
CA ARG A 293 4.47 33.49 15.55
C ARG A 293 2.98 33.77 15.71
N LEU A 294 2.16 32.74 15.55
CA LEU A 294 0.71 32.81 15.68
C LEU A 294 0.26 31.88 16.79
N THR A 295 -0.43 32.41 17.80
CA THR A 295 -1.09 31.57 18.80
C THR A 295 -2.29 30.87 18.18
N ARG A 296 -2.83 29.84 18.85
CA ARG A 296 -4.08 29.20 18.38
C ARG A 296 -5.24 30.21 18.30
N ARG A 297 -5.29 31.17 19.23
CA ARG A 297 -6.30 32.23 19.24
C ARG A 297 -6.16 33.14 18.01
N ASP A 298 -4.94 33.49 17.63
CA ASP A 298 -4.70 34.31 16.42
C ASP A 298 -5.16 33.55 15.17
N LEU A 299 -4.84 32.26 15.07
CA LEU A 299 -5.30 31.40 13.96
C LEU A 299 -6.83 31.26 13.90
N MET A 300 -7.50 31.17 15.05
CA MET A 300 -8.98 31.12 15.12
C MET A 300 -9.64 32.45 14.75
N ALA A 301 -8.92 33.57 14.87
CA ALA A 301 -9.41 34.89 14.50
C ALA A 301 -9.21 35.21 13.01
N MET A 302 -8.38 34.43 12.29
CA MET A 302 -8.27 34.50 10.83
C MET A 302 -9.51 33.94 10.15
N ASP A 303 -9.66 34.21 8.85
CA ASP A 303 -10.71 33.61 8.02
C ASP A 303 -10.67 32.08 8.09
N GLN A 304 -11.81 31.49 8.42
CA GLN A 304 -11.97 30.04 8.60
C GLN A 304 -12.65 29.43 7.39
N TYR A 305 -12.07 28.34 6.88
CA TYR A 305 -12.58 27.59 5.74
C TYR A 305 -12.89 26.16 6.15
N SER A 306 -13.71 25.47 5.34
CA SER A 306 -14.08 24.07 5.61
C SER A 306 -13.87 23.20 4.37
N ALA A 307 -13.43 21.97 4.61
CA ALA A 307 -13.23 20.96 3.58
C ALA A 307 -13.73 19.60 4.08
N ALA A 308 -14.45 18.85 3.22
CA ALA A 308 -14.87 17.48 3.50
C ALA A 308 -13.85 16.52 2.88
N LEU A 309 -12.96 15.95 3.70
CA LEU A 309 -11.81 15.17 3.21
C LEU A 309 -11.61 13.91 4.05
N PRO A 310 -11.30 12.76 3.42
CA PRO A 310 -10.99 11.54 4.14
C PRO A 310 -9.54 11.55 4.65
N ILE A 311 -9.28 10.78 5.69
CA ILE A 311 -7.93 10.31 5.99
C ILE A 311 -7.74 8.98 5.25
N ALA A 312 -6.72 8.90 4.40
CA ALA A 312 -6.35 7.68 3.69
C ALA A 312 -4.97 7.20 4.13
N CYS A 313 -4.93 6.14 4.94
CA CYS A 313 -3.69 5.59 5.46
C CYS A 313 -2.96 4.76 4.39
N VAL A 314 -1.63 4.77 4.45
CA VAL A 314 -0.76 3.93 3.64
C VAL A 314 -0.88 2.44 3.99
N GLU A 315 -1.46 2.12 5.14
CA GLU A 315 -1.80 0.74 5.53
C GLU A 315 -3.09 0.23 4.85
N GLY A 316 -3.78 1.07 4.07
CA GLY A 316 -4.95 0.69 3.27
C GLY A 316 -6.32 0.93 3.92
N TRP A 317 -6.35 1.32 5.19
CA TRP A 317 -7.59 1.81 5.81
C TRP A 317 -7.78 3.31 5.52
N SER A 318 -9.04 3.74 5.49
CA SER A 318 -9.38 5.15 5.35
C SER A 318 -10.71 5.46 6.03
N THR A 319 -10.99 6.75 6.17
CA THR A 319 -12.26 7.26 6.65
C THR A 319 -13.15 7.69 5.49
N SER A 320 -14.43 7.87 5.78
CA SER A 320 -15.33 8.80 5.11
C SER A 320 -14.83 10.22 5.28
N ASP A 321 -15.44 11.11 4.50
CA ASP A 321 -15.03 12.49 4.46
C ASP A 321 -15.40 13.16 5.79
N GLN A 322 -14.37 13.57 6.54
CA GLN A 322 -14.53 14.31 7.78
C GLN A 322 -14.62 15.80 7.46
N ARG A 323 -15.39 16.56 8.24
CA ARG A 323 -15.55 18.01 8.03
C ARG A 323 -14.46 18.76 8.78
N TRP A 324 -13.38 19.07 8.08
CA TRP A 324 -12.26 19.84 8.62
C TRP A 324 -12.56 21.33 8.54
N ARG A 325 -12.10 22.09 9.55
CA ARG A 325 -12.17 23.55 9.56
C ARG A 325 -10.89 24.18 10.08
N GLY A 326 -10.43 25.24 9.42
CA GLY A 326 -9.19 25.94 9.75
C GLY A 326 -8.77 26.98 8.72
N VAL A 327 -7.50 27.38 8.76
CA VAL A 327 -6.94 28.41 7.87
C VAL A 327 -6.39 27.76 6.60
N ARG A 328 -6.59 28.37 5.43
CA ARG A 328 -6.01 27.88 4.18
C ARG A 328 -4.49 27.99 4.18
N LEU A 329 -3.82 26.99 3.61
CA LEU A 329 -2.37 27.03 3.48
C LEU A 329 -1.91 28.16 2.54
N SER A 330 -2.73 28.52 1.54
CA SER A 330 -2.49 29.69 0.68
C SER A 330 -2.43 30.99 1.46
N ASP A 331 -3.32 31.18 2.44
CA ASP A 331 -3.42 32.43 3.19
C ASP A 331 -2.23 32.57 4.15
N LEU A 332 -1.78 31.44 4.72
CA LEU A 332 -0.53 31.39 5.49
C LEU A 332 0.70 31.65 4.61
N ALA A 333 0.68 31.23 3.33
CA ALA A 333 1.75 31.56 2.39
C ALA A 333 1.82 33.07 2.10
N VAL A 334 0.67 33.74 1.99
CA VAL A 334 0.62 35.21 1.84
C VAL A 334 1.25 35.88 3.06
N LEU A 335 0.91 35.46 4.28
CA LEU A 335 1.56 35.97 5.51
C LEU A 335 3.07 35.71 5.55
N ALA A 336 3.52 34.61 4.95
CA ALA A 336 4.94 34.27 4.84
C ALA A 336 5.70 35.12 3.79
N GLY A 337 5.00 35.96 3.02
CA GLY A 337 5.60 36.84 2.00
C GLY A 337 5.44 36.34 0.56
N TYR A 338 4.44 35.51 0.27
CA TYR A 338 4.16 34.98 -1.08
C TYR A 338 2.79 35.42 -1.62
N PRO A 339 2.56 36.71 -1.94
CA PRO A 339 1.26 37.20 -2.41
C PRO A 339 0.88 36.68 -3.81
N ASP A 340 1.85 36.55 -4.72
CA ASP A 340 1.60 36.28 -6.14
C ASP A 340 1.94 34.84 -6.58
N GLY A 341 2.49 34.02 -5.68
CA GLY A 341 2.96 32.68 -6.01
C GLY A 341 3.20 31.80 -4.80
N VAL A 342 2.24 30.92 -4.50
CA VAL A 342 2.34 29.94 -3.41
C VAL A 342 3.47 28.94 -3.71
N PRO A 343 4.51 28.83 -2.87
CA PRO A 343 5.60 27.88 -3.07
C PRO A 343 5.26 26.52 -2.42
N GLY A 344 6.18 25.57 -2.51
CA GLY A 344 6.15 24.38 -1.68
C GLY A 344 6.32 24.69 -0.19
N LEU A 345 5.94 23.75 0.67
CA LEU A 345 5.85 23.93 2.12
C LEU A 345 6.49 22.76 2.88
N LEU A 346 7.46 23.05 3.73
CA LEU A 346 7.95 22.10 4.73
C LEU A 346 7.13 22.26 6.02
N VAL A 347 6.52 21.17 6.46
CA VAL A 347 5.71 21.07 7.68
C VAL A 347 6.52 20.34 8.75
N GLU A 348 6.55 20.88 9.97
CA GLU A 348 7.18 20.23 11.11
C GLU A 348 6.20 19.96 12.25
N SER A 349 6.33 18.77 12.85
CA SER A 349 5.54 18.29 13.98
C SER A 349 6.33 18.36 15.29
N MET A 350 5.61 18.53 16.40
CA MET A 350 6.13 18.42 17.77
C MET A 350 6.49 16.99 18.19
N GLN A 351 6.09 15.97 17.43
CA GLN A 351 6.43 14.58 17.71
C GLN A 351 7.94 14.42 17.99
N ARG A 352 8.32 13.61 18.99
CA ARG A 352 9.71 13.52 19.48
C ARG A 352 10.63 12.68 18.61
N SER A 353 10.12 11.60 18.02
CA SER A 353 10.91 10.63 17.23
C SER A 353 10.13 10.13 16.01
N GLY A 354 10.81 9.49 15.05
CA GLY A 354 10.18 8.81 13.92
C GLY A 354 10.24 9.55 12.56
N PRO A 355 10.00 8.82 11.46
CA PRO A 355 10.33 9.26 10.09
C PRO A 355 9.36 10.28 9.47
N PHE A 356 8.23 10.57 10.13
CA PHE A 356 7.18 11.48 9.64
C PHE A 356 6.98 12.69 10.56
N ARG A 357 8.02 13.10 11.28
CA ARG A 357 8.04 14.37 12.02
C ARG A 357 8.06 15.59 11.10
N ARG A 358 8.44 15.39 9.84
CA ARG A 358 8.48 16.40 8.80
C ARG A 358 7.85 15.85 7.53
N ALA A 359 7.16 16.71 6.80
CA ALA A 359 6.55 16.39 5.52
C ALA A 359 6.70 17.60 4.59
N ALA A 360 6.99 17.36 3.33
CA ALA A 360 7.01 18.40 2.31
C ALA A 360 5.75 18.31 1.44
N LEU A 361 5.10 19.44 1.22
CA LEU A 361 3.98 19.60 0.31
C LEU A 361 4.43 20.39 -0.91
N ARG A 362 4.00 19.96 -2.09
CA ARG A 362 4.25 20.66 -3.35
C ARG A 362 3.36 21.90 -3.44
N ASP A 363 3.78 22.89 -4.23
CA ASP A 363 3.05 24.14 -4.44
C ASP A 363 1.56 23.94 -4.84
N ASN A 364 1.25 22.98 -5.71
CA ASN A 364 -0.13 22.65 -6.07
C ASN A 364 -0.97 22.16 -4.88
N GLN A 365 -0.36 21.40 -3.97
CA GLN A 365 -0.99 20.93 -2.73
C GLN A 365 -1.22 22.08 -1.76
N VAL A 366 -0.28 23.02 -1.66
CA VAL A 366 -0.40 24.19 -0.78
C VAL A 366 -1.45 25.19 -1.31
N ARG A 367 -1.53 25.36 -2.64
CA ARG A 367 -2.44 26.29 -3.32
C ARG A 367 -3.89 25.80 -3.37
N ASP A 368 -4.13 24.50 -3.19
CA ASP A 368 -5.47 23.93 -3.27
C ASP A 368 -6.41 24.59 -2.24
N PRO A 369 -7.61 25.05 -2.63
CA PRO A 369 -8.52 25.76 -1.74
C PRO A 369 -9.08 24.89 -0.60
N SER A 370 -8.93 23.56 -0.70
CA SER A 370 -9.32 22.58 0.32
C SER A 370 -8.16 22.19 1.25
N SER A 371 -6.94 22.68 1.01
CA SER A 371 -5.78 22.42 1.86
C SER A 371 -5.76 23.37 3.05
N LEU A 372 -5.83 22.80 4.25
CA LEU A 372 -6.03 23.54 5.49
C LEU A 372 -4.95 23.20 6.52
N LEU A 373 -4.55 24.22 7.30
CA LEU A 373 -4.15 24.03 8.68
C LEU A 373 -5.43 23.92 9.51
N ALA A 374 -5.93 22.70 9.69
CA ALA A 374 -7.15 22.43 10.42
C ALA A 374 -6.95 22.61 11.93
N LEU A 375 -7.90 23.29 12.56
CA LEU A 375 -7.99 23.54 14.01
C LEU A 375 -9.16 22.79 14.65
N GLN A 376 -10.13 22.39 13.82
CA GLN A 376 -11.38 21.75 14.20
C GLN A 376 -11.73 20.64 13.21
N VAL A 377 -12.48 19.65 13.68
CA VAL A 377 -13.05 18.58 12.87
C VAL A 377 -14.45 18.22 13.37
N ASN A 378 -15.39 18.02 12.44
CA ASN A 378 -16.78 17.66 12.73
C ASN A 378 -17.50 18.62 13.70
N GLY A 379 -17.14 19.91 13.65
CA GLY A 379 -17.77 20.97 14.45
C GLY A 379 -17.14 21.20 15.83
N GLU A 380 -16.13 20.43 16.20
CA GLU A 380 -15.46 20.53 17.50
C GLU A 380 -13.95 20.71 17.33
N ASP A 381 -13.28 21.12 18.41
CA ASP A 381 -11.82 21.19 18.44
C ASP A 381 -11.20 19.80 18.23
N LEU A 382 -10.04 19.77 17.58
CA LEU A 382 -9.29 18.52 17.43
C LEU A 382 -9.06 17.88 18.81
N THR A 383 -9.17 16.56 18.90
CA THR A 383 -8.66 15.84 20.09
C THR A 383 -7.13 15.82 20.06
N PRO A 384 -6.47 15.58 21.22
CA PRO A 384 -5.02 15.38 21.25
C PRO A 384 -4.55 14.35 20.21
N ASP A 385 -5.24 13.22 20.08
CA ASP A 385 -4.86 12.16 19.15
C ASP A 385 -5.15 12.49 17.68
N HIS A 386 -6.11 13.37 17.41
CA HIS A 386 -6.38 13.88 16.06
C HIS A 386 -5.51 15.07 15.66
N GLY A 387 -4.62 15.51 16.55
CA GLY A 387 -3.57 16.48 16.24
C GLY A 387 -3.78 17.86 16.82
N TYR A 388 -4.58 18.01 17.88
CA TYR A 388 -4.65 19.26 18.64
C TYR A 388 -3.25 19.79 18.98
N PRO A 389 -2.97 21.10 18.81
CA PRO A 389 -3.91 22.18 18.52
C PRO A 389 -4.16 22.44 17.04
N ALA A 390 -3.34 21.88 16.14
CA ALA A 390 -3.42 22.09 14.70
C ALA A 390 -2.82 20.92 13.92
N ARG A 391 -3.46 20.60 12.77
CA ARG A 391 -2.97 19.58 11.83
C ARG A 391 -3.06 20.06 10.39
N ILE A 392 -2.24 19.47 9.52
CA ILE A 392 -2.39 19.60 8.07
C ILE A 392 -3.44 18.63 7.56
N ILE A 393 -4.25 19.11 6.62
CA ILE A 393 -5.14 18.31 5.78
C ILE A 393 -5.01 18.78 4.33
N VAL A 394 -4.75 17.84 3.43
CA VAL A 394 -4.57 18.05 1.99
C VAL A 394 -5.39 17.00 1.23
N PRO A 395 -6.15 17.39 0.20
CA PRO A 395 -6.91 16.44 -0.62
C PRO A 395 -6.01 15.48 -1.39
N ALA A 396 -6.50 14.26 -1.63
CA ALA A 396 -5.82 13.20 -2.37
C ALA A 396 -4.40 12.84 -1.87
N ALA A 397 -4.01 13.25 -0.66
CA ALA A 397 -2.69 12.96 -0.12
C ALA A 397 -2.69 11.70 0.77
N PRO A 398 -1.57 10.95 0.83
CA PRO A 398 -1.37 9.92 1.84
C PRO A 398 -1.44 10.53 3.24
N GLY A 399 -2.04 9.80 4.18
CA GLY A 399 -2.24 10.25 5.56
C GLY A 399 -0.97 10.69 6.29
N VAL A 400 0.20 10.20 5.87
CA VAL A 400 1.51 10.61 6.42
C VAL A 400 1.88 12.06 6.10
N LEU A 401 1.30 12.68 5.05
CA LEU A 401 1.49 14.09 4.72
C LEU A 401 0.48 15.00 5.45
N ASN A 402 -0.57 14.42 6.06
CA ASN A 402 -1.56 15.13 6.88
C ASN A 402 -1.06 15.26 8.33
N THR A 403 0.10 15.92 8.47
CA THR A 403 0.90 16.03 9.70
C THR A 403 0.08 16.56 10.88
N LYS A 404 0.19 15.89 12.03
CA LYS A 404 -0.44 16.28 13.30
C LYS A 404 0.53 17.03 14.22
N TRP A 405 -0.03 17.77 15.18
CA TRP A 405 0.75 18.50 16.19
C TRP A 405 1.74 19.47 15.54
N VAL A 406 1.25 20.25 14.58
CA VAL A 406 2.09 21.14 13.76
C VAL A 406 2.67 22.23 14.66
N SER A 407 3.96 22.54 14.49
CA SER A 407 4.64 23.63 15.20
C SER A 407 5.29 24.65 14.28
N ARG A 408 5.65 24.24 13.05
CA ARG A 408 6.27 25.13 12.07
C ARG A 408 5.84 24.82 10.64
N LEU A 409 5.64 25.89 9.88
CA LEU A 409 5.46 25.90 8.44
C LEU A 409 6.56 26.75 7.80
N THR A 410 7.35 26.17 6.91
CA THR A 410 8.41 26.88 6.19
C THR A 410 8.12 26.87 4.69
N PHE A 411 7.80 28.04 4.14
CA PHE A 411 7.41 28.21 2.74
C PHE A 411 8.63 28.52 1.85
N GLY A 412 8.75 27.79 0.74
CA GLY A 412 9.76 27.99 -0.31
C GLY A 412 11.15 27.44 -0.02
N SER A 413 11.36 26.77 1.12
CA SER A 413 12.60 26.06 1.45
C SER A 413 12.27 24.58 1.68
N LEU A 414 12.53 23.75 0.65
CA LEU A 414 12.20 22.32 0.61
C LEU A 414 13.45 21.44 0.45
#